data_AF-A0A1V4X2H8-F1
#
_entry.id   AF-A0A1V4X2H8-F1
#
_cell.length_a   1.000
_cell.length_b   1.000
_cell.length_c   1.000
_cell.angle_alpha   90.00
_cell.angle_beta   90.00
_cell.angle_gamma   90.00
#
_symmetry.space_group_name_H-M   'P 1'
#
loop_
_entity.id
_entity.type
_entity.pdbx_description
1 polymer ?
#
loop_
_entity_poly.entity_id
_entity_poly.type
_entity_poly.pdbx_seq_one_letter_code
_entity_poly.pdbx_strand_id
1 'polypeptide(L)'
;MLNPDLQMIHETEGRADLDSLLGSLLSVLRKEIEIYGELAEAVALEADMLRKPSLESLHESNARKETCILKTRLLEEVRAKTVGRIAAALGLDERGLKLQAILPHAQGDLGRGLRDCHRELRSLADRIHEGNLRNRGLLDASLEGVRAGTEFLGNLLGGGATYLDSGALKHNGLSGRICSERG
;
A
#
# COMPACT_ATOMS: atom_id res chain seq x y z
N MET A 1 54.85 -0.77 25.41
CA MET A 1 53.80 -1.81 25.46
C MET A 1 52.50 -1.08 25.74
N LEU A 2 51.59 -0.98 24.76
CA LEU A 2 50.29 -0.31 24.96
C LEU A 2 49.43 -1.16 25.91
N ASN A 3 48.81 -0.52 26.90
CA ASN A 3 47.95 -1.16 27.89
C ASN A 3 46.71 -1.79 27.20
N PRO A 4 46.45 -3.09 27.39
CA PRO A 4 45.27 -3.76 26.83
C PRO A 4 43.94 -3.25 27.43
N ASP A 5 43.96 -2.64 28.62
CA ASP A 5 42.75 -2.11 29.26
C ASP A 5 42.16 -0.87 28.57
N LEU A 6 42.96 -0.07 27.86
CA LEU A 6 42.44 1.09 27.11
C LEU A 6 41.76 0.71 25.79
N GLN A 7 42.17 -0.40 25.15
CA GLN A 7 41.51 -0.88 23.92
C GLN A 7 40.13 -1.46 24.21
N MET A 8 39.98 -2.17 25.33
CA MET A 8 38.70 -2.75 25.74
C MET A 8 37.63 -1.69 26.03
N ILE A 9 37.99 -0.55 26.61
CA ILE A 9 37.04 0.53 26.96
C ILE A 9 36.48 1.20 25.69
N HIS A 10 37.32 1.50 24.70
CA HIS A 10 36.87 2.11 23.45
C HIS A 10 36.02 1.15 22.59
N GLU A 11 36.30 -0.15 22.60
CA GLU A 11 35.45 -1.15 21.93
C GLU A 11 34.07 -1.28 22.61
N THR A 12 34.00 -1.13 23.93
CA THR A 12 32.71 -1.13 24.65
C THR A 12 31.89 0.14 24.44
N GLU A 13 32.54 1.32 24.36
CA GLU A 13 31.85 2.59 24.10
C GLU A 13 31.26 2.65 22.68
N GLY A 14 32.03 2.26 21.66
CA GLY A 14 31.53 2.22 20.28
C GLY A 14 30.39 1.21 20.07
N ARG A 15 30.38 0.13 20.85
CA ARG A 15 29.31 -0.88 20.82
C ARG A 15 28.05 -0.41 21.53
N ALA A 16 28.18 0.34 22.64
CA ALA A 16 27.05 0.96 23.32
C ALA A 16 26.36 2.03 22.45
N ASP A 17 27.15 2.83 21.71
CA ASP A 17 26.60 3.80 20.76
C ASP A 17 25.86 3.12 19.60
N LEU A 18 26.40 2.02 19.06
CA LEU A 18 25.73 1.22 18.03
C LEU A 18 24.41 0.60 18.54
N ASP A 19 24.41 0.05 19.75
CA ASP A 19 23.20 -0.54 20.35
C ASP A 19 22.12 0.53 20.59
N SER A 20 22.51 1.77 20.93
CA SER A 20 21.59 2.90 21.04
C SER A 20 20.94 3.27 19.69
N LEU A 21 21.72 3.25 18.60
CA LEU A 21 21.25 3.50 17.25
C LEU A 21 20.31 2.39 16.77
N LEU A 22 20.64 1.12 17.06
CA LEU A 22 19.78 -0.02 16.77
C LEU A 22 18.47 0.02 17.57
N GLY A 23 18.53 0.45 18.83
CA GLY A 23 17.33 0.68 19.64
C GLY A 23 16.44 1.79 19.08
N SER A 24 17.03 2.89 18.61
CA SER A 24 16.32 3.96 17.91
C SER A 24 15.66 3.45 16.62
N LEU A 25 16.39 2.69 15.81
CA LEU A 25 15.86 2.04 14.61
C LEU A 25 14.69 1.11 14.92
N LEU A 26 14.80 0.29 15.97
CA LEU A 26 13.72 -0.59 16.42
C LEU A 26 12.44 0.21 16.77
N SER A 27 12.59 1.35 17.45
CA SER A 27 11.46 2.22 17.78
C SER A 27 10.78 2.81 16.54
N VAL A 28 11.57 3.15 15.52
CA VAL A 28 11.06 3.65 14.23
C VAL A 28 10.30 2.53 13.50
N LEU A 29 10.84 1.32 13.45
CA LEU A 29 10.19 0.18 12.79
C LEU A 29 8.88 -0.21 13.48
N ARG A 30 8.78 -0.12 14.81
CA ARG A 30 7.52 -0.34 15.52
C ARG A 30 6.45 0.68 15.15
N LYS A 31 6.83 1.95 15.04
CA LYS A 31 5.91 3.01 14.55
C LYS A 31 5.53 2.79 13.10
N GLU A 32 6.44 2.30 12.25
CA GLU A 32 6.09 1.88 10.89
C GLU A 32 5.03 0.78 10.93
N ILE A 33 5.19 -0.26 11.76
CA ILE A 33 4.22 -1.35 11.89
C ILE A 33 2.83 -0.83 12.26
N GLU A 34 2.72 0.09 13.23
CA GLU A 34 1.45 0.71 13.62
C GLU A 34 0.78 1.41 12.42
N ILE A 35 1.53 2.25 11.69
CA ILE A 35 0.99 3.01 10.55
C ILE A 35 0.63 2.10 9.37
N TYR A 36 1.44 1.07 9.11
CA TYR A 36 1.12 0.06 8.09
C TYR A 36 -0.10 -0.79 8.51
N GLY A 37 -0.29 -1.02 9.81
CA GLY A 37 -1.51 -1.62 10.35
C GLY A 37 -2.74 -0.77 10.08
N GLU A 38 -2.70 0.53 10.42
CA GLU A 38 -3.76 1.50 10.11
C GLU A 38 -4.10 1.51 8.61
N LEU A 39 -3.08 1.48 7.75
CA LEU A 39 -3.27 1.45 6.30
C LEU A 39 -3.90 0.14 5.82
N ALA A 40 -3.48 -1.00 6.36
CA ALA A 40 -4.05 -2.31 6.02
C ALA A 40 -5.53 -2.38 6.40
N GLU A 41 -5.92 -1.83 7.56
CA GLU A 41 -7.32 -1.72 7.97
C GLU A 41 -8.12 -0.80 7.05
N ALA A 42 -7.56 0.36 6.69
CA ALA A 42 -8.21 1.28 5.75
C ALA A 42 -8.48 0.63 4.39
N VAL A 43 -7.52 -0.13 3.85
CA VAL A 43 -7.69 -0.88 2.58
C VAL A 43 -8.73 -1.99 2.71
N ALA A 44 -8.78 -2.68 3.86
CA ALA A 44 -9.80 -3.71 4.11
C ALA A 44 -11.22 -3.11 4.19
N LEU A 45 -11.38 -1.98 4.88
CA LEU A 45 -12.66 -1.28 4.98
C LEU A 45 -13.14 -0.72 3.63
N GLU A 46 -12.21 -0.33 2.75
CA GLU A 46 -12.54 0.09 1.39
C GLU A 46 -13.24 -1.03 0.59
N ALA A 47 -12.84 -2.30 0.77
CA ALA A 47 -13.50 -3.43 0.11
C ALA A 47 -14.99 -3.56 0.49
N ASP A 48 -15.35 -3.17 1.71
CA ASP A 48 -16.74 -3.17 2.18
C ASP A 48 -17.50 -1.93 1.70
N MET A 49 -16.85 -0.76 1.68
CA MET A 49 -17.42 0.48 1.14
C MET A 49 -17.71 0.38 -0.37
N LEU A 50 -16.84 -0.27 -1.14
CA LEU A 50 -17.02 -0.46 -2.58
C LEU A 50 -18.24 -1.33 -2.94
N ARG A 51 -18.82 -2.08 -1.98
CA ARG A 51 -20.08 -2.82 -2.21
C ARG A 51 -21.32 -1.93 -2.16
N LYS A 52 -21.24 -0.79 -1.47
CA LYS A 52 -22.30 0.24 -1.40
C LYS A 52 -21.65 1.64 -1.45
N PRO A 53 -21.12 2.04 -2.61
CA PRO A 53 -20.33 3.24 -2.70
C PRO A 53 -21.20 4.48 -2.48
N SER A 54 -20.85 5.29 -1.47
CA SER A 54 -21.33 6.68 -1.35
C SER A 54 -20.18 7.63 -1.64
N LEU A 55 -20.46 8.75 -2.32
CA LEU A 55 -19.42 9.73 -2.69
C LEU A 55 -18.65 10.22 -1.46
N GLU A 56 -19.36 10.44 -0.36
CA GLU A 56 -18.82 10.92 0.92
C GLU A 56 -17.90 9.88 1.58
N SER A 57 -18.31 8.60 1.60
CA SER A 57 -17.47 7.50 2.13
C SER A 57 -16.19 7.29 1.31
N LEU A 58 -16.26 7.49 -0.01
CA LEU A 58 -15.11 7.36 -0.89
C LEU A 58 -14.10 8.48 -0.67
N HIS A 59 -14.57 9.72 -0.50
CA HIS A 59 -13.71 10.86 -0.17
C HIS A 59 -13.02 10.69 1.18
N GLU A 60 -13.75 10.23 2.21
CA GLU A 60 -13.16 9.98 3.53
C GLU A 60 -12.12 8.85 3.51
N SER A 61 -12.40 7.76 2.79
CA SER A 61 -11.45 6.66 2.57
C SER A 61 -10.17 7.14 1.89
N ASN A 62 -10.30 7.96 0.83
CA ASN A 62 -9.13 8.52 0.14
C ASN A 62 -8.31 9.45 1.05
N ALA A 63 -8.95 10.32 1.83
CA ALA A 63 -8.25 11.22 2.76
C ALA A 63 -7.44 10.44 3.83
N ARG A 64 -8.01 9.35 4.35
CA ARG A 64 -7.31 8.46 5.31
C ARG A 64 -6.11 7.78 4.66
N LYS A 65 -6.25 7.26 3.44
CA LYS A 65 -5.13 6.66 2.68
C LYS A 65 -4.03 7.66 2.38
N GLU A 66 -4.39 8.86 1.95
CA GLU A 66 -3.41 9.92 1.65
C GLU A 66 -2.63 10.34 2.90
N THR A 67 -3.31 10.45 4.04
CA THR A 67 -2.67 10.67 5.34
C THR A 67 -1.69 9.56 5.71
N CYS A 68 -2.07 8.30 5.52
CA CYS A 68 -1.20 7.15 5.79
C CYS A 68 0.02 7.11 4.85
N ILE A 69 -0.15 7.47 3.58
CA ILE A 69 0.95 7.55 2.60
C ILE A 69 1.94 8.64 3.01
N LEU A 70 1.46 9.82 3.42
CA LEU A 70 2.33 10.91 3.89
C LEU A 70 3.09 10.52 5.15
N LYS A 71 2.41 9.92 6.14
CA LYS A 71 3.05 9.38 7.35
C LYS A 71 4.14 8.34 7.01
N THR A 72 3.86 7.45 6.06
CA THR A 72 4.80 6.42 5.61
C THR A 72 6.05 7.04 4.97
N ARG A 73 5.90 8.06 4.12
CA ARG A 73 7.04 8.78 3.54
C ARG A 73 7.92 9.44 4.60
N LEU A 74 7.31 10.08 5.61
CA LEU A 74 8.05 10.72 6.69
C LEU A 74 8.85 9.69 7.51
N LEU A 75 8.26 8.53 7.80
CA LEU A 75 8.96 7.46 8.52
C LEU A 75 10.09 6.85 7.68
N GLU A 76 9.89 6.71 6.38
CA GLU A 76 10.93 6.24 5.46
C GLU A 76 12.15 7.17 5.46
N GLU A 77 11.94 8.49 5.50
CA GLU A 77 13.04 9.47 5.63
C GLU A 77 13.79 9.35 6.96
N VAL A 78 13.06 9.14 8.07
CA VAL A 78 13.65 8.94 9.40
C VAL A 78 14.42 7.62 9.46
N ARG A 79 13.89 6.56 8.82
CA ARG A 79 14.55 5.28 8.69
C ARG A 79 15.83 5.41 7.86
N ALA A 80 15.78 6.06 6.71
CA ALA A 80 16.93 6.30 5.85
C ALA A 80 18.04 7.08 6.59
N LYS A 81 17.68 8.11 7.35
CA LYS A 81 18.63 8.87 8.19
C LYS A 81 19.26 8.01 9.28
N THR A 82 18.46 7.20 9.98
CA THR A 82 18.96 6.31 11.04
C THR A 82 19.86 5.20 10.47
N VAL A 83 19.49 4.63 9.33
CA VAL A 83 20.31 3.64 8.60
C VAL A 83 21.62 4.24 8.11
N GLY A 84 21.63 5.48 7.60
CA GLY A 84 22.86 6.18 7.23
C GLY A 84 23.81 6.36 8.42
N ARG A 85 23.28 6.75 9.59
CA ARG A 85 24.09 6.85 10.82
C ARG A 85 24.67 5.51 11.26
N ILE A 86 23.92 4.41 11.12
CA ILE A 86 24.39 3.05 11.41
C ILE A 86 25.44 2.61 10.39
N ALA A 87 25.25 2.91 9.11
CA ALA A 87 26.20 2.61 8.04
C ALA A 87 27.53 3.34 8.27
N ALA A 88 27.48 4.63 8.63
CA ALA A 88 28.65 5.42 9.00
C ALA A 88 29.38 4.84 10.23
N ALA A 89 28.64 4.38 11.25
CA ALA A 89 29.22 3.74 12.44
C ALA A 89 29.85 2.36 12.14
N LEU A 90 29.32 1.64 11.14
CA LEU A 90 29.81 0.33 10.72
C LEU A 90 30.82 0.38 9.57
N GLY A 91 31.10 1.56 9.01
CA GLY A 91 31.97 1.73 7.84
C GLY A 91 31.43 1.12 6.55
N LEU A 92 30.10 0.96 6.43
CA LEU A 92 29.44 0.40 5.25
C LEU A 92 28.94 1.50 4.30
N ASP A 93 28.91 1.22 3.00
CA ASP A 93 28.41 2.16 1.99
C ASP A 93 26.89 2.39 2.18
N GLU A 94 26.49 3.65 2.32
CA GLU A 94 25.10 4.07 2.56
C GLU A 94 24.17 3.73 1.37
N ARG A 95 24.74 3.56 0.17
CA ARG A 95 23.97 3.34 -1.06
C ARG A 95 23.40 1.93 -1.13
N GLY A 96 22.15 1.80 -0.67
CA GLY A 96 21.37 0.57 -0.79
C GLY A 96 21.51 -0.39 0.39
N LEU A 97 21.92 0.13 1.55
CA LEU A 97 22.03 -0.66 2.76
C LEU A 97 20.64 -1.13 3.22
N LYS A 98 20.33 -2.39 2.93
CA LYS A 98 19.06 -3.02 3.34
C LYS A 98 19.14 -3.40 4.80
N LEU A 99 17.98 -3.46 5.48
CA LEU A 99 17.87 -3.95 6.86
C LEU A 99 18.56 -5.32 7.06
N GLN A 100 18.59 -6.14 6.00
CA GLN A 100 19.30 -7.43 5.93
C GLN A 100 20.81 -7.34 6.10
N ALA A 101 21.44 -6.22 5.74
CA ALA A 101 22.87 -5.99 5.93
C ALA A 101 23.19 -5.55 7.37
N ILE A 102 22.23 -5.00 8.11
CA ILE A 102 22.39 -4.56 9.51
C ILE A 102 22.14 -5.73 10.49
N LEU A 103 21.28 -6.68 10.09
CA LEU A 103 20.88 -7.85 10.86
C LEU A 103 22.02 -8.72 11.42
N PRO A 104 23.16 -8.94 10.72
CA PRO A 104 24.31 -9.66 11.26
C PRO A 104 25.03 -8.93 12.40
N HIS A 105 24.93 -7.60 12.45
CA HIS A 105 25.61 -6.76 13.44
C HIS A 105 24.77 -6.56 14.71
N ALA A 106 23.46 -6.81 14.64
CA ALA A 106 22.57 -6.76 15.79
C ALA A 106 22.60 -8.10 16.57
N GLN A 107 23.19 -8.08 17.77
CA GLN A 107 23.25 -9.25 18.66
C GLN A 107 22.12 -9.23 19.71
N GLY A 108 21.84 -10.39 20.30
CA GLY A 108 20.89 -10.51 21.41
C GLY A 108 19.43 -10.18 21.05
N ASP A 109 18.74 -9.52 21.98
CA ASP A 109 17.31 -9.21 21.89
C ASP A 109 16.99 -8.16 20.80
N LEU A 110 17.93 -7.25 20.53
CA LEU A 110 17.80 -6.25 19.46
C LEU A 110 17.75 -6.91 18.08
N GLY A 111 18.64 -7.87 17.83
CA GLY A 111 18.64 -8.62 16.57
C GLY A 111 17.37 -9.44 16.36
N ARG A 112 16.80 -10.00 17.45
CA ARG A 112 15.52 -10.73 17.40
C ARG A 112 14.37 -9.78 17.09
N GLY A 113 14.29 -8.65 17.78
CA GLY A 113 13.26 -7.62 17.56
C GLY A 113 13.30 -7.04 16.15
N LEU A 114 14.48 -6.80 15.58
CA LEU A 114 14.62 -6.32 14.19
C LEU A 114 14.13 -7.34 13.17
N ARG A 115 14.41 -8.64 13.38
CA ARG A 115 13.90 -9.72 12.51
C ARG A 115 12.38 -9.81 12.56
N ASP A 116 11.81 -9.72 13.75
CA ASP A 116 10.37 -9.82 13.93
C ASP A 116 9.66 -8.62 13.31
N CYS A 117 10.18 -7.40 13.52
CA CYS A 117 9.66 -6.21 12.86
C CYS A 117 9.76 -6.31 11.34
N HIS A 118 10.87 -6.81 10.80
CA HIS A 118 11.03 -6.99 9.35
C HIS A 118 10.00 -7.96 8.77
N ARG A 119 9.75 -9.07 9.46
CA ARG A 119 8.76 -10.08 9.06
C ARG A 119 7.35 -9.50 9.08
N GLU A 120 7.03 -8.75 10.12
CA GLU A 120 5.72 -8.12 10.31
C GLU A 120 5.45 -7.05 9.25
N LEU A 121 6.43 -6.15 9.01
CA LEU A 121 6.34 -5.15 7.94
C LEU A 121 6.14 -5.80 6.57
N ARG A 122 6.84 -6.91 6.29
CA ARG A 122 6.67 -7.64 5.03
C ARG A 122 5.26 -8.23 4.90
N SER A 123 4.77 -8.88 5.97
CA SER A 123 3.40 -9.40 6.02
C SER A 123 2.34 -8.31 5.81
N LEU A 124 2.52 -7.14 6.44
CA LEU A 124 1.63 -6.00 6.26
C LEU A 124 1.67 -5.45 4.84
N ALA A 125 2.85 -5.32 4.25
CA ALA A 125 3.00 -4.87 2.87
C ALA A 125 2.32 -5.83 1.88
N ASP A 126 2.47 -7.15 2.07
CA ASP A 126 1.82 -8.17 1.25
C ASP A 126 0.28 -8.08 1.38
N ARG A 127 -0.24 -7.92 2.61
CA ARG A 127 -1.69 -7.74 2.86
C ARG A 127 -2.25 -6.48 2.20
N ILE A 128 -1.53 -5.35 2.27
CA ILE A 128 -1.92 -4.10 1.61
C ILE A 128 -1.94 -4.29 0.09
N HIS A 129 -0.92 -4.98 -0.46
CA HIS A 129 -0.84 -5.23 -1.88
C HIS A 129 -2.00 -6.09 -2.39
N GLU A 130 -2.31 -7.19 -1.69
CA GLU A 130 -3.43 -8.07 -2.03
C GLU A 130 -4.78 -7.34 -1.90
N GLY A 131 -4.99 -6.58 -0.82
CA GLY A 131 -6.19 -5.77 -0.62
C GLY A 131 -6.38 -4.74 -1.73
N ASN A 132 -5.32 -4.03 -2.11
CA ASN A 132 -5.36 -3.06 -3.22
C ASN A 132 -5.68 -3.73 -4.57
N LEU A 133 -5.10 -4.90 -4.84
CA LEU A 133 -5.38 -5.64 -6.06
C LEU A 133 -6.86 -6.04 -6.15
N ARG A 134 -7.43 -6.49 -5.03
CA ARG A 134 -8.84 -6.84 -4.92
C ARG A 134 -9.76 -5.62 -5.09
N ASN A 135 -9.45 -4.51 -4.44
CA ASN A 135 -10.23 -3.27 -4.54
C ASN A 135 -10.22 -2.73 -5.97
N ARG A 136 -9.06 -2.81 -6.66
CA ARG A 136 -8.96 -2.46 -8.07
C ARG A 136 -9.87 -3.32 -8.95
N GLY A 137 -9.91 -4.63 -8.73
CA GLY A 137 -10.82 -5.52 -9.46
C GLY A 137 -12.30 -5.17 -9.27
N LEU A 138 -12.72 -4.80 -8.04
CA LEU A 138 -14.08 -4.34 -7.77
C LEU A 138 -14.41 -3.01 -8.46
N LEU A 139 -13.45 -2.08 -8.52
CA LEU A 139 -13.59 -0.81 -9.22
C LEU A 139 -13.70 -1.00 -10.73
N ASP A 140 -12.85 -1.84 -11.32
CA ASP A 140 -12.87 -2.13 -12.74
C ASP A 140 -14.23 -2.74 -13.16
N ALA A 141 -14.74 -3.71 -12.39
CA ALA A 141 -16.06 -4.29 -12.63
C ALA A 141 -17.21 -3.27 -12.47
N SER A 142 -17.11 -2.38 -11.49
CA SER A 142 -18.12 -1.31 -11.27
C SER A 142 -18.14 -0.31 -12.42
N LEU A 143 -16.96 0.09 -12.92
CA LEU A 143 -16.82 0.99 -14.06
C LEU A 143 -17.32 0.36 -15.36
N GLU A 144 -17.04 -0.93 -15.57
CA GLU A 144 -17.55 -1.66 -16.72
C GLU A 144 -19.09 -1.72 -16.70
N GLY A 145 -19.69 -1.98 -15.53
CA GLY A 145 -21.14 -1.93 -15.34
C GLY A 145 -21.75 -0.55 -15.64
N VAL A 146 -21.12 0.53 -15.18
CA VAL A 146 -21.57 1.91 -15.47
C VAL A 146 -21.46 2.20 -16.97
N ARG A 147 -20.35 1.81 -17.62
CA ARG A 147 -20.17 1.99 -19.08
C ARG A 147 -21.23 1.24 -19.86
N ALA A 148 -21.44 -0.04 -19.58
CA ALA A 148 -22.48 -0.84 -20.22
C ALA A 148 -23.88 -0.24 -20.00
N GLY A 149 -24.17 0.28 -18.80
CA GLY A 149 -25.41 0.99 -18.50
C GLY A 149 -25.56 2.28 -19.30
N THR A 150 -24.50 3.08 -19.43
CA THR A 150 -24.53 4.32 -20.23
C THR A 150 -24.66 4.04 -21.72
N GLU A 151 -24.01 2.99 -22.24
CA GLU A 151 -24.18 2.54 -23.63
C GLU A 151 -25.59 2.02 -23.87
N PHE A 152 -26.16 1.25 -22.93
CA PHE A 152 -27.54 0.80 -22.99
C PHE A 152 -28.53 1.96 -23.02
N LEU A 153 -28.40 2.93 -22.10
CA LEU A 153 -29.24 4.12 -22.08
C LEU A 153 -29.03 4.99 -23.33
N GLY A 154 -27.79 5.11 -23.82
CA GLY A 154 -27.46 5.80 -25.06
C GLY A 154 -28.14 5.15 -26.27
N ASN A 155 -28.15 3.81 -26.33
CA ASN A 155 -28.84 3.05 -27.37
C ASN A 155 -30.37 3.17 -27.26
N LEU A 156 -30.91 3.22 -26.04
CA LEU A 156 -32.35 3.39 -25.80
C LEU A 156 -32.84 4.80 -26.16
N LEU A 157 -32.05 5.83 -25.81
CA LEU A 157 -32.36 7.24 -26.03
C LEU A 157 -31.97 7.72 -27.44
N GLY A 158 -31.06 7.02 -28.12
CA GLY A 158 -30.56 7.32 -29.47
C GLY A 158 -31.58 7.15 -30.61
N GLY A 159 -32.85 6.89 -30.28
CA GLY A 159 -33.95 6.82 -31.22
C GLY A 159 -34.15 5.42 -31.79
N GLY A 160 -35.24 4.77 -31.38
CA GLY A 160 -35.74 3.57 -32.06
C GLY A 160 -36.07 3.86 -33.53
N ALA A 161 -36.05 2.81 -34.35
CA ALA A 161 -36.34 2.88 -35.79
C ALA A 161 -37.62 3.67 -36.05
N THR A 162 -37.47 4.89 -36.54
CA THR A 162 -38.59 5.77 -36.87
C THR A 162 -39.04 5.45 -38.29
N TYR A 163 -40.34 5.39 -38.55
CA TYR A 163 -40.85 5.24 -39.90
C TYR A 163 -40.53 6.49 -40.73
N LEU A 164 -40.03 6.27 -41.94
CA LEU A 164 -39.91 7.32 -42.95
C LEU A 164 -41.29 7.62 -43.54
N ASP A 165 -41.44 8.77 -44.18
CA ASP A 165 -42.67 9.20 -44.87
C ASP A 165 -43.09 8.24 -46.01
N SER A 166 -42.17 7.37 -46.44
CA SER A 166 -42.41 6.26 -47.36
C SER A 166 -43.00 4.99 -46.73
N GLY A 167 -43.23 4.98 -45.40
CA GLY A 167 -43.65 3.79 -44.64
C GLY A 167 -42.52 2.79 -44.39
N ALA A 168 -41.30 3.04 -44.86
CA ALA A 168 -40.14 2.20 -44.59
C ALA A 168 -39.53 2.49 -43.21
N LEU A 169 -39.18 1.45 -42.45
CA LEU A 169 -38.48 1.58 -41.18
C LEU A 169 -37.05 2.11 -41.42
N LYS A 170 -36.70 3.24 -40.80
CA LYS A 170 -35.32 3.70 -40.76
C LYS A 170 -34.54 2.80 -39.79
N HIS A 171 -33.90 1.77 -40.32
CA HIS A 171 -32.97 0.95 -39.54
C HIS A 171 -31.69 1.75 -39.25
N ASN A 172 -31.64 2.43 -38.11
CA ASN A 172 -30.37 2.83 -37.52
C ASN A 172 -29.74 1.59 -36.84
N GLY A 173 -29.12 0.73 -37.64
CA GLY A 173 -27.98 -0.13 -37.27
C GLY A 173 -28.05 -1.06 -36.05
N LEU A 174 -29.19 -1.28 -35.39
CA LEU A 174 -29.27 -2.12 -34.19
C LEU A 174 -30.33 -3.22 -34.38
N SER A 175 -29.87 -4.40 -34.78
CA SER A 175 -30.69 -5.60 -34.91
C SER A 175 -30.46 -6.50 -33.68
N GLY A 176 -31.06 -6.13 -32.55
CA GLY A 176 -31.14 -6.97 -31.35
C GLY A 176 -32.61 -7.21 -30.98
N ARG A 177 -33.11 -8.44 -31.18
CA ARG A 177 -34.45 -8.86 -30.76
C ARG A 177 -34.32 -9.61 -29.43
N ILE A 178 -34.88 -9.07 -28.35
CA ILE A 178 -35.14 -9.83 -27.12
C ILE A 178 -36.57 -10.36 -27.25
N CYS A 179 -36.71 -11.65 -27.56
CA CYS A 179 -37.98 -12.36 -27.49
C CYS A 179 -38.05 -13.09 -26.15
N SER A 180 -38.92 -12.63 -25.25
CA SER A 180 -39.32 -13.44 -24.09
C SER A 180 -40.49 -14.31 -24.53
N GLU A 181 -40.23 -15.61 -24.67
CA GLU A 181 -41.26 -16.61 -24.86
C GLU A 181 -41.82 -16.97 -23.47
N ARG A 182 -43.06 -16.55 -23.20
CA ARG A 182 -43.86 -17.09 -22.09
C ARG A 182 -44.73 -18.18 -22.68
N GLY A 183 -44.36 -19.43 -22.40
CA GLY A 183 -45.24 -20.60 -22.45
C GLY A 183 -45.76 -20.89 -21.05
#